data_AF-A0A519UYV7-F1
#
_entry.id   AF-A0A519UYV7-F1
#
_cell.length_a   1.000
_cell.length_b   1.000
_cell.length_c   1.000
_cell.angle_alpha   90.00
_cell.angle_beta   90.00
_cell.angle_gamma   90.00
#
_symmetry.space_group_name_H-M   'P 1'
#
loop_
_entity.id
_entity.type
_entity.pdbx_description
1 polymer ?
#
loop_
_entity_poly.entity_id
_entity_poly.type
_entity_poly.pdbx_seq_one_letter_code
_entity_poly.pdbx_strand_id
1 'polypeptide(L)'
;MKTSIKTLIALSLTGLVLTSSAFVTKAADGQKQTVLADVKKVNKINVSGNVELILVQSADENVKVYNNYYASNALVQQKNGELRISSFNKETLTVIVYVTNLSAITASENATVRTFGKFNL
;
A
#
# COMPACT_ATOMS: atom_id res chain seq x y z
N MET A 1 67.01 -19.28 -12.91
CA MET A 1 66.27 -19.89 -14.03
C MET A 1 64.82 -20.09 -13.60
N LYS A 2 63.87 -19.63 -14.43
CA LYS A 2 62.52 -20.20 -14.71
C LYS A 2 61.60 -20.50 -13.51
N THR A 3 60.34 -20.10 -13.40
CA THR A 3 59.36 -19.55 -14.35
C THR A 3 58.05 -19.28 -13.59
N SER A 4 57.36 -18.22 -14.03
CA SER A 4 55.91 -18.13 -14.17
C SER A 4 55.01 -18.05 -12.93
N ILE A 5 54.66 -16.80 -12.64
CA ILE A 5 53.34 -16.33 -12.19
C ILE A 5 52.20 -17.23 -12.70
N LYS A 6 51.40 -17.75 -11.78
CA LYS A 6 50.04 -18.22 -12.04
C LYS A 6 49.08 -17.45 -11.13
N THR A 7 48.66 -16.30 -11.63
CA THR A 7 47.54 -15.53 -11.10
C THR A 7 46.27 -16.37 -11.21
N LEU A 8 45.72 -16.83 -10.09
CA LEU A 8 44.38 -17.42 -10.05
C LEU A 8 43.47 -16.49 -9.25
N ILE A 9 42.92 -15.48 -9.94
CA ILE A 9 41.80 -14.71 -9.44
C ILE A 9 40.56 -15.59 -9.60
N ALA A 10 40.16 -16.24 -8.52
CA ALA A 10 38.86 -16.90 -8.44
C ALA A 10 37.79 -15.86 -8.07
N LEU A 11 37.35 -15.09 -9.06
CA LEU A 11 36.15 -14.25 -8.93
C LEU A 11 34.92 -15.15 -9.00
N SER A 12 34.43 -15.63 -7.85
CA SER A 12 33.12 -16.26 -7.76
C SER A 12 32.05 -15.16 -7.76
N LEU A 13 31.51 -14.86 -8.93
CA LEU A 13 30.38 -13.95 -9.08
C LEU A 13 29.13 -14.63 -8.51
N THR A 14 28.79 -14.35 -7.26
CA THR A 14 27.52 -14.75 -6.66
C THR A 14 26.39 -14.00 -7.35
N GLY A 15 25.70 -14.67 -8.27
CA GLY A 15 24.50 -14.14 -8.89
C GLY A 15 23.38 -14.01 -7.85
N LEU A 16 23.01 -12.77 -7.51
CA LEU A 16 21.74 -12.51 -6.84
C LEU A 16 20.62 -12.94 -7.80
N VAL A 17 19.93 -14.04 -7.49
CA VAL A 17 18.67 -14.36 -8.16
C VAL A 17 17.63 -13.41 -7.59
N LEU A 18 17.39 -12.29 -8.28
CA LEU A 18 16.20 -11.48 -8.04
C LEU A 18 15.00 -12.30 -8.54
N THR A 19 14.39 -13.06 -7.65
CA THR A 19 13.05 -13.60 -7.91
C THR A 19 12.09 -12.41 -7.92
N SER A 20 11.92 -11.79 -9.09
CA SER A 20 10.81 -10.88 -9.33
C SER A 20 9.54 -11.72 -9.28
N SER A 21 8.85 -11.73 -8.14
CA SER A 21 7.49 -12.23 -8.07
C SER A 21 6.65 -11.36 -9.01
N ALA A 22 6.33 -11.91 -10.17
CA ALA A 22 5.36 -11.32 -11.07
C ALA A 22 4.02 -11.31 -10.34
N PHE A 23 3.63 -10.15 -9.82
CA PHE A 23 2.29 -9.94 -9.28
C PHE A 23 1.33 -10.07 -10.46
N VAL A 24 0.66 -11.22 -10.54
CA VAL A 24 -0.48 -11.39 -11.43
C VAL A 24 -1.56 -10.43 -10.94
N THR A 25 -1.71 -9.29 -11.62
CA THR A 25 -2.87 -8.43 -11.44
C THR A 25 -4.06 -9.18 -12.00
N LYS A 26 -4.78 -9.91 -11.14
CA LYS A 26 -6.13 -10.33 -11.46
C LYS A 26 -6.97 -9.06 -11.58
N ALA A 27 -7.21 -8.61 -12.81
CA ALA A 27 -8.29 -7.66 -13.07
C ALA A 27 -9.58 -8.36 -12.63
N ALA A 28 -10.05 -8.02 -11.44
CA ALA A 28 -11.32 -8.49 -10.91
C ALA A 28 -12.42 -7.76 -11.68
N ASP A 29 -12.87 -8.37 -12.77
CA ASP A 29 -14.09 -8.01 -13.46
C ASP A 29 -15.23 -7.96 -12.43
N GLY A 30 -15.83 -6.77 -12.23
CA GLY A 30 -17.07 -6.61 -11.45
C GLY A 30 -16.97 -6.11 -10.00
N GLN A 31 -15.82 -5.63 -9.51
CA GLN A 31 -15.78 -5.00 -8.18
C GLN A 31 -16.40 -3.60 -8.21
N LYS A 32 -17.53 -3.42 -7.52
CA LYS A 32 -18.17 -2.10 -7.32
C LYS A 32 -17.16 -1.17 -6.66
N GLN A 33 -16.76 -0.12 -7.37
CA GLN A 33 -15.81 0.89 -6.89
C GLN A 33 -16.58 2.15 -6.52
N THR A 34 -16.33 2.67 -5.32
CA THR A 34 -16.80 3.99 -4.91
C THR A 34 -15.60 4.93 -4.83
N VAL A 35 -15.64 6.02 -5.60
CA VAL A 35 -14.63 7.08 -5.56
C VAL A 35 -15.13 8.20 -4.65
N LEU A 36 -14.39 8.51 -3.59
CA LEU A 36 -14.70 9.60 -2.69
C LEU A 36 -13.88 10.84 -3.10
N ALA A 37 -14.38 11.58 -4.09
CA ALA A 37 -13.66 12.71 -4.68
C ALA A 37 -13.53 13.94 -3.76
N ASP A 38 -14.39 14.03 -2.73
CA ASP A 38 -14.37 15.14 -1.77
C ASP A 38 -13.32 14.97 -0.65
N VAL A 39 -12.66 13.82 -0.57
CA VAL A 39 -11.60 13.58 0.41
C VAL A 39 -10.30 14.22 -0.09
N LYS A 40 -9.99 15.42 0.40
CA LYS A 40 -8.80 16.21 0.02
C LYS A 40 -8.04 16.69 1.24
N LYS A 41 -6.72 16.85 1.14
CA LYS A 41 -5.84 17.32 2.24
C LYS A 41 -5.80 16.34 3.41
N VAL A 42 -5.72 15.05 3.12
CA VAL A 42 -5.49 14.03 4.15
C VAL A 42 -4.06 14.13 4.64
N ASN A 43 -3.88 14.43 5.92
CA ASN A 43 -2.58 14.54 6.58
C ASN A 43 -2.36 13.39 7.59
N LYS A 44 -3.44 12.86 8.17
CA LYS A 44 -3.39 11.76 9.12
C LYS A 44 -4.32 10.65 8.66
N ILE A 45 -3.91 9.41 8.89
CA ILE A 45 -4.75 8.24 8.63
C ILE A 45 -4.88 7.41 9.89
N ASN A 46 -6.10 7.04 10.23
CA ASN A 46 -6.41 6.11 11.30
C ASN A 46 -7.21 4.95 10.71
N VAL A 47 -6.65 3.75 10.75
CA VAL A 47 -7.24 2.54 10.18
C VAL A 47 -7.38 1.46 11.25
N SER A 48 -8.59 0.90 11.38
CA SER A 48 -8.89 -0.19 12.33
C SER A 48 -9.76 -1.28 11.71
N GLY A 49 -9.70 -2.48 12.27
CA GLY A 49 -10.49 -3.64 11.83
C GLY A 49 -9.83 -4.43 10.69
N ASN A 50 -10.63 -5.24 9.99
CA ASN A 50 -10.13 -6.03 8.86
C ASN A 50 -10.04 -5.16 7.58
N VAL A 51 -9.02 -4.32 7.52
CA VAL A 51 -8.79 -3.37 6.43
C VAL A 51 -7.41 -3.61 5.81
N GLU A 52 -7.36 -3.66 4.48
CA GLU A 52 -6.11 -3.52 3.74
C GLU A 52 -6.02 -2.10 3.18
N LEU A 53 -5.11 -1.30 3.75
CA LEU A 53 -4.83 0.05 3.31
C LEU A 53 -3.64 0.05 2.35
N ILE A 54 -3.88 0.53 1.13
CA ILE A 54 -2.84 0.76 0.13
C ILE A 54 -2.64 2.26 -0.03
N LEU A 55 -1.47 2.75 0.37
CA LEU A 55 -1.08 4.14 0.26
C LEU A 55 -0.25 4.37 -0.98
N VAL A 56 -0.66 5.30 -1.82
CA VAL A 56 0.04 5.67 -3.04
C VAL A 56 0.42 7.15 -2.96
N GLN A 57 1.71 7.45 -3.06
CA GLN A 57 2.16 8.83 -3.10
C GLN A 57 1.84 9.43 -4.47
N SER A 58 1.01 10.47 -4.50
CA SER A 58 0.52 11.10 -5.74
C SER A 58 0.18 12.57 -5.50
N ALA A 59 0.36 13.42 -6.51
CA ALA A 59 -0.12 14.81 -6.49
C ALA A 59 -1.65 14.88 -6.60
N ASP A 60 -2.26 13.90 -7.27
CA ASP A 60 -3.71 13.80 -7.43
C ASP A 60 -4.31 13.01 -6.26
N GLU A 61 -4.73 13.74 -5.23
CA GLU A 61 -5.30 13.15 -4.02
C GLU A 61 -6.72 12.61 -4.26
N ASN A 62 -6.95 11.35 -3.86
CA ASN A 62 -8.26 10.71 -3.92
C ASN A 62 -8.30 9.45 -3.05
N VAL A 63 -9.50 9.02 -2.68
CA VAL A 63 -9.73 7.75 -1.97
C VAL A 63 -10.64 6.85 -2.80
N LYS A 64 -10.18 5.62 -3.01
CA LYS A 64 -10.93 4.56 -3.71
C LYS A 64 -11.19 3.45 -2.72
N VAL A 65 -12.46 3.15 -2.50
CA VAL A 65 -12.88 2.02 -1.68
C VAL A 65 -13.33 0.92 -2.61
N TYR A 66 -12.72 -0.25 -2.46
CA TYR A 66 -13.07 -1.46 -3.19
C TYR A 66 -13.92 -2.37 -2.30
N ASN A 67 -14.64 -3.29 -2.92
CA ASN A 67 -15.79 -4.01 -2.37
C ASN A 67 -17.01 -3.09 -2.18
N ASN A 68 -18.16 -3.71 -1.92
CA ASN A 68 -19.43 -3.03 -1.72
C ASN A 68 -19.42 -2.26 -0.38
N TYR A 69 -18.68 -1.16 -0.32
CA TYR A 69 -18.42 -0.28 0.82
C TYR A 69 -19.67 -0.06 1.71
N TYR A 70 -20.82 0.21 1.09
CA TYR A 70 -22.08 0.44 1.80
C TYR A 70 -22.73 -0.82 2.38
N ALA A 71 -22.40 -2.00 1.85
CA ALA A 71 -22.87 -3.29 2.37
C ALA A 71 -21.88 -3.93 3.35
N SER A 72 -20.62 -3.47 3.41
CA SER A 72 -19.55 -4.10 4.18
C SER A 72 -19.41 -3.61 5.63
N ASN A 73 -20.44 -2.96 6.20
CA ASN A 73 -20.40 -2.38 7.56
C ASN A 73 -19.06 -1.66 7.82
N ALA A 74 -18.75 -0.72 6.93
CA ALA A 74 -17.49 0.01 6.91
C ALA A 74 -17.74 1.50 7.06
N LEU A 75 -16.77 2.20 7.65
CA LEU A 75 -16.78 3.64 7.85
C LEU A 75 -15.53 4.22 7.19
N VAL A 76 -15.71 5.07 6.19
CA VAL A 76 -14.66 5.89 5.60
C VAL A 76 -15.10 7.35 5.70
N GLN A 77 -14.46 8.09 6.59
CA GLN A 77 -14.81 9.47 6.88
C GLN A 77 -13.56 10.32 6.98
N GLN A 78 -13.63 11.53 6.43
CA GLN A 78 -12.58 12.52 6.60
C GLN A 78 -13.09 13.67 7.47
N LYS A 79 -12.30 14.06 8.46
CA LYS A 79 -12.57 15.26 9.28
C LYS A 79 -11.26 15.93 9.67
N ASN A 80 -11.15 17.25 9.45
CA ASN A 80 -10.00 18.05 9.85
C ASN A 80 -8.64 17.49 9.39
N GLY A 81 -8.59 16.93 8.18
CA GLY A 81 -7.36 16.33 7.62
C GLY A 81 -7.02 14.93 8.16
N GLU A 82 -7.85 14.35 9.01
CA GLU A 82 -7.75 12.95 9.44
C GLU A 82 -8.73 12.09 8.63
N LEU A 83 -8.23 11.06 7.95
CA LEU A 83 -9.02 10.04 7.29
C LEU A 83 -9.15 8.83 8.23
N ARG A 84 -10.39 8.52 8.61
CA ARG A 84 -10.74 7.39 9.47
C ARG A 84 -11.37 6.29 8.64
N ILE A 85 -10.77 5.11 8.72
CA ILE A 85 -11.18 3.93 7.99
C ILE A 85 -11.42 2.81 9.01
N SER A 86 -12.60 2.22 8.99
CA SER A 86 -12.93 1.09 9.86
C SER A 86 -13.76 0.06 9.13
N SER A 87 -13.47 -1.22 9.35
CA SER A 87 -14.30 -2.34 8.88
C SER A 87 -14.66 -3.23 10.06
N PHE A 88 -15.96 -3.46 10.27
CA PHE A 88 -16.47 -4.33 11.34
C PHE A 88 -16.83 -5.73 10.83
N ASN A 89 -16.59 -6.00 9.55
CA ASN A 89 -16.91 -7.27 8.91
C ASN A 89 -15.73 -8.24 8.89
N LYS A 90 -16.05 -9.54 8.68
CA LYS A 90 -15.04 -10.60 8.49
C LYS A 90 -14.32 -10.49 7.15
N GLU A 91 -14.97 -9.91 6.14
CA GLU A 91 -14.36 -9.68 4.83
C GLU A 91 -13.40 -8.49 4.87
N THR A 92 -12.27 -8.62 4.19
CA THR A 92 -11.27 -7.55 4.14
C THR A 92 -11.78 -6.39 3.27
N LEU A 93 -11.79 -5.19 3.85
CA LEU A 93 -12.06 -3.95 3.13
C LEU A 93 -10.75 -3.44 2.52
N THR A 94 -10.66 -3.40 1.19
CA THR A 94 -9.49 -2.82 0.52
C THR A 94 -9.73 -1.34 0.22
N VAL A 95 -8.86 -0.48 0.76
CA VAL A 95 -8.92 0.96 0.55
C VAL A 95 -7.61 1.44 -0.07
N ILE A 96 -7.70 2.13 -1.20
CA ILE A 96 -6.54 2.77 -1.83
C ILE A 96 -6.65 4.28 -1.61
N VAL A 97 -5.61 4.85 -1.00
CA VAL A 97 -5.53 6.27 -0.67
C VAL A 97 -4.36 6.88 -1.42
N TYR A 98 -4.65 7.84 -2.29
CA TYR A 98 -3.68 8.65 -3.00
C TYR A 98 -3.49 9.96 -2.25
N VAL A 99 -2.27 10.23 -1.81
CA VAL A 99 -1.94 11.40 -0.98
C VAL A 99 -0.55 11.93 -1.31
N THR A 100 -0.36 13.23 -1.17
CA THR A 100 0.95 13.84 -1.45
C THR A 100 1.96 13.52 -0.35
N ASN A 101 1.55 13.70 0.91
CA ASN A 101 2.33 13.45 2.12
C ASN A 101 1.40 13.16 3.29
N LEU A 102 1.96 12.58 4.36
CA LEU A 102 1.27 12.31 5.62
C LEU A 102 2.19 12.65 6.78
N SER A 103 1.60 13.06 7.91
CA SER A 103 2.32 13.24 9.18
C SER A 103 2.17 12.05 10.12
N ALA A 104 1.15 11.22 9.93
CA ALA A 104 0.92 10.05 10.78
C ALA A 104 0.03 9.01 10.11
N ILE A 105 0.32 7.74 10.40
CA ILE A 105 -0.55 6.61 10.11
C ILE A 105 -0.66 5.78 11.39
N THR A 106 -1.89 5.57 11.85
CA THR A 106 -2.20 4.66 12.94
C THR A 106 -2.95 3.47 12.37
N ALA A 107 -2.45 2.27 12.61
CA ALA A 107 -3.11 1.01 12.26
C ALA A 107 -3.36 0.20 13.53
N SER A 108 -4.56 -0.34 13.68
CA SER A 108 -4.97 -1.16 14.82
C SER A 108 -5.75 -2.41 14.42
N GLU A 109 -5.85 -3.36 15.34
CA GLU A 109 -6.52 -4.66 15.14
C GLU A 109 -5.89 -5.47 13.99
N ASN A 110 -6.69 -5.85 12.98
CA ASN A 110 -6.25 -6.65 11.83
C ASN A 110 -5.90 -5.79 10.62
N ALA A 111 -5.70 -4.48 10.81
CA ALA A 111 -5.42 -3.57 9.72
C ALA A 111 -4.00 -3.82 9.18
N THR A 112 -3.87 -3.83 7.86
CA THR A 112 -2.58 -3.93 7.17
C THR A 112 -2.34 -2.70 6.31
N VAL A 113 -1.09 -2.22 6.27
CA VAL A 113 -0.71 -1.02 5.52
C VAL A 113 0.38 -1.38 4.52
N ARG A 114 0.16 -1.04 3.26
CA ARG A 114 1.14 -1.13 2.17
C ARG A 114 1.37 0.25 1.59
N THR A 115 2.62 0.59 1.31
CA THR A 115 2.99 1.90 0.77
C THR A 115 3.65 1.76 -0.60
N PHE A 116 3.30 2.67 -1.50
CA PHE A 116 3.89 2.86 -2.83
C PHE A 116 4.31 4.31 -2.95
N GLY A 117 5.60 4.57 -2.72
CA GLY A 117 6.15 5.93 -2.68
C GLY A 117 7.25 6.06 -1.64
N LYS A 118 7.71 7.29 -1.41
CA LYS A 118 8.73 7.65 -0.43
C LYS A 118 8.13 8.60 0.60
N PHE A 119 7.19 8.08 1.38
CA PHE A 119 6.64 8.81 2.53
C PHE A 119 7.73 9.00 3.59
N ASN A 120 7.83 10.22 4.12
CA ASN A 120 8.66 10.54 5.28
C ASN A 120 7.71 10.72 6.48
N LEU A 121 7.58 9.67 7.30
CA LEU A 121 6.61 9.53 8.38
C LEU A 121 7.28 9.63 9.74
#